data_AF-A0A0L6JK04-F1
#
_entry.id   AF-A0A0L6JK04-F1
#
_cell.length_a   1.000
_cell.length_b   1.000
_cell.length_c   1.000
_cell.angle_alpha   90.00
_cell.angle_beta   90.00
_cell.angle_gamma   90.00
#
_symmetry.space_group_name_H-M   'P 1'
#
loop_
_entity.id
_entity.type
_entity.pdbx_description
1 polymer ?
#
loop_
_entity_poly.entity_id
_entity_poly.type
_entity_poly.pdbx_seq_one_letter_code
_entity_poly.pdbx_strand_id
1 'polypeptide(L)' 'MFKEINIYITFDSWMKEEPDAVIKGAIKFKGESHLEIQDENGYTQIINLNKLYAVVY' A
#
# COMPACT_ATOMS: atom_id res chain seq x y z
N MET A 1 15.21 2.93 0.33
CA MET A 1 15.02 2.75 -1.12
C MET A 1 13.53 2.59 -1.37
N PHE A 2 12.96 3.37 -2.28
CA PHE A 2 11.55 3.23 -2.66
C PHE A 2 11.35 1.93 -3.44
N LYS A 3 10.20 1.29 -3.23
CA LYS A 3 9.81 0.03 -3.87
C LYS A 3 8.41 0.15 -4.45
N GLU A 4 8.10 -0.69 -5.42
CA GLU A 4 6.73 -0.90 -5.88
C GLU A 4 6.01 -1.81 -4.87
N ILE A 5 4.87 -1.36 -4.40
CA ILE A 5 4.00 -2.03 -3.45
C ILE A 5 2.71 -2.37 -4.20
N ASN A 6 2.59 -3.64 -4.57
CA ASN A 6 1.44 -4.18 -5.29
C ASN A 6 0.32 -4.50 -4.31
N ILE A 7 -0.87 -3.98 -4.57
CA ILE A 7 -2.08 -4.24 -3.79
C ILE A 7 -3.01 -5.11 -4.63
N TYR A 8 -3.40 -6.25 -4.04
CA TYR A 8 -4.34 -7.20 -4.62
C TYR A 8 -5.60 -7.21 -3.75
N ILE A 9 -6.74 -6.84 -4.34
CA ILE A 9 -8.05 -6.79 -3.68
C ILE A 9 -8.76 -8.13 -3.82
N THR A 10 -8.54 -8.85 -4.92
CA THR A 10 -9.19 -10.13 -5.20
C THR A 10 -8.19 -11.28 -5.22
N PHE A 11 -8.70 -12.50 -4.97
CA PHE A 11 -7.87 -13.70 -5.09
C PHE A 11 -7.42 -13.95 -6.54
N ASP A 12 -8.26 -13.63 -7.53
CA ASP A 12 -7.94 -13.81 -8.94
C ASP A 12 -6.82 -12.85 -9.41
N SER A 13 -6.89 -11.57 -9.01
CA SER A 13 -5.84 -10.59 -9.28
C SER A 13 -4.51 -11.00 -8.65
N TRP A 14 -4.54 -11.56 -7.43
CA TRP A 14 -3.35 -12.13 -6.80
C TRP A 14 -2.78 -13.33 -7.56
N MET A 15 -3.63 -14.29 -7.94
CA MET A 15 -3.23 -15.50 -8.65
C MET A 15 -2.61 -15.23 -10.02
N LYS A 16 -3.07 -14.19 -10.71
CA LYS A 16 -2.55 -13.76 -12.02
C LYS A 16 -1.34 -12.82 -11.93
N GLU A 17 -0.93 -12.45 -10.71
CA GLU A 17 0.07 -11.41 -10.47
C GLU A 17 -0.28 -10.05 -11.12
N GLU A 18 -1.58 -9.76 -11.29
CA GLU A 18 -2.11 -8.52 -11.88
C GLU A 18 -2.62 -7.59 -10.76
N PRO A 19 -1.81 -6.66 -10.23
CA PRO A 19 -2.22 -5.82 -9.11
C PRO A 19 -3.36 -4.86 -9.45
N ASP A 20 -4.32 -4.71 -8.53
CA ASP A 20 -5.42 -3.76 -8.63
C ASP A 20 -4.96 -2.31 -8.43
N ALA A 21 -3.89 -2.12 -7.64
CA ALA A 21 -3.21 -0.84 -7.47
C ALA A 21 -1.72 -1.05 -7.20
N VAL A 22 -0.89 -0.10 -7.62
CA VAL A 22 0.56 -0.08 -7.37
C VAL A 22 0.93 1.25 -6.72
N ILE A 23 1.56 1.18 -5.54
CA ILE A 23 2.08 2.34 -4.82
C ILE A 23 3.60 2.33 -4.89
N LYS A 24 4.22 3.45 -5.25
CA LYS A 24 5.67 3.65 -5.16
C LYS A 24 6.00 4.34 -3.85
N GLY A 25 6.76 3.67 -2.99
CA GLY A 25 7.04 4.23 -1.68
C GLY A 25 7.97 3.37 -0.83
N ALA A 26 8.25 3.86 0.36
CA ALA A 26 9.01 3.17 1.38
C ALA A 26 8.10 2.95 2.59
N ILE A 27 7.96 1.69 3.01
CA ILE A 27 7.26 1.37 4.26
C ILE A 27 8.05 1.99 5.41
N LYS A 28 7.43 2.93 6.12
CA LYS A 28 8.00 3.60 7.31
C LYS A 28 7.55 2.92 8.59
N PHE A 29 6.32 2.43 8.60
CA PHE A 29 5.74 1.73 9.73
C PHE A 29 4.86 0.58 9.25
N LYS A 30 4.95 -0.54 9.98
CA LYS A 30 4.07 -1.70 9.82
C LYS A 30 3.48 -2.06 11.18
N GLY A 31 2.22 -1.69 11.39
CA GLY A 31 1.45 -2.06 12.56
C GLY A 31 0.51 -3.23 12.28
N GLU A 32 -0.25 -3.62 13.30
CA GLU A 32 -1.27 -4.67 13.17
C GLU A 32 -2.48 -4.21 12.35
N SER A 33 -2.86 -2.94 12.45
CA SER A 33 -4.07 -2.39 11.83
C SER A 33 -3.80 -1.52 10.60
N HIS A 34 -2.56 -1.09 10.36
CA HIS A 34 -2.23 -0.20 9.26
C HIS A 34 -0.76 -0.26 8.83
N LEU A 35 -0.51 0.25 7.63
CA LEU A 35 0.81 0.51 7.06
C LEU A 35 0.95 2.01 6.81
N GLU A 36 2.12 2.56 7.11
CA GLU A 36 2.51 3.91 6.68
C GLU A 36 3.56 3.80 5.57
N ILE A 37 3.28 4.43 4.44
CA ILE A 37 4.13 4.46 3.27
C ILE A 37 4.47 5.90 2.97
N GLN A 38 5.75 6.23 2.92
CA GLN A 38 6.19 7.52 2.39
C GLN A 38 6.44 7.39 0.90
N ASP A 39 5.81 8.24 0.10
CA ASP A 39 6.00 8.28 -1.35
C ASP A 39 7.25 9.08 -1.76
N GLU A 40 7.49 9.16 -3.07
CA GLU A 40 8.63 9.89 -3.64
C GLU A 40 8.55 11.40 -3.47
N ASN A 41 7.35 11.95 -3.27
CA ASN A 41 7.11 13.37 -3.04
C ASN A 41 7.20 13.74 -1.55
N GLY A 42 7.36 12.75 -0.67
CA GLY A 42 7.46 12.92 0.77
C GLY A 42 6.12 12.87 1.51
N TYR A 43 4.99 12.67 0.81
CA TYR A 43 3.68 12.51 1.42
C TYR A 43 3.56 11.17 2.13
N THR A 44 2.73 11.11 3.17
CA THR A 44 2.50 9.87 3.91
C THR A 44 1.13 9.30 3.56
N GLN A 45 1.14 8.06 3.11
CA GLN A 45 -0.04 7.28 2.78
C GLN A 45 -0.27 6.27 3.90
N ILE A 46 -1.45 6.29 4.53
CA ILE A 46 -1.84 5.34 5.58
C ILE A 46 -2.86 4.36 5.00
N ILE A 47 -2.49 3.08 4.96
CA ILE A 47 -3.37 2.00 4.51
C ILE A 47 -3.88 1.25 5.73
N ASN A 48 -5.20 1.24 5.95
CA ASN A 48 -5.81 0.40 6.98
C ASN A 48 -5.95 -1.05 6.48
N LEU A 49 -5.45 -2.00 7.27
CA LEU A 49 -5.46 -3.44 6.95
C LEU A 49 -6.77 -4.14 7.37
N ASN A 50 -7.54 -3.51 8.26
CA ASN A 50 -8.81 -4.03 8.76
C ASN A 50 -10.01 -3.56 7.93
N LYS A 51 -9.89 -2.42 7.24
CA LYS A 51 -10.93 -1.81 6.39
C LYS A 51 -10.26 -1.11 5.21
N LEU A 52 -10.83 -1.26 4.01
CA LEU A 52 -10.25 -0.68 2.79
C LEU A 52 -10.55 0.83 2.69
N TYR A 53 -9.76 1.66 3.35
CA TYR A 53 -9.70 3.10 3.07
C TYR A 53 -8.27 3.63 3.33
N ALA A 54 -7.86 4.62 2.54
CA ALA A 54 -6.56 5.27 2.64
C ALA A 54 -6.74 6.76 2.93
N VAL A 55 -5.91 7.32 3.81
CA VAL A 55 -5.80 8.76 4.05
C VAL A 55 -4.47 9.23 3.48
N VAL A 56 -4.50 10.28 2.65
CA VAL A 56 -3.33 10.89 2.04
C VAL A 56 -3.21 12.32 2.58
N TYR A 57 -2.03 12.67 3.11
CA TYR A 57 -1.70 14.01 3.59
C TYR A 57 -0.25 14.38 3.25
#